data_AF-A0A972U7X8-F1
#
_entry.id   AF-A0A972U7X8-F1
#
_cell.length_a   1.000
_cell.length_b   1.000
_cell.length_c   1.000
_cell.angle_alpha   90.00
_cell.angle_beta   90.00
_cell.angle_gamma   90.00
#
_symmetry.space_group_name_H-M   'P 1'
#
loop_
_entity.id
_entity.type
_entity.pdbx_description
1 polymer ?
#
loop_
_entity_poly.entity_id
_entity_poly.type
_entity_poly.pdbx_seq_one_letter_code
_entity_poly.pdbx_strand_id
1 'polypeptide(L)'
;MIARRHWTRQWWEHAAERYRLVTSEGVIAELQEGEYDTQAETVKLIADLPRLEVADDIADIIDVYLANHLMPKERLGDALHLALASSISAIFS
;
A
#
# COMPACT_ATOMS: atom_id res chain seq x y z
N MET A 1 -19.86 8.00 -3.74
CA MET A 1 -18.47 7.57 -4.00
C MET A 1 -17.78 8.26 -5.19
N ILE A 2 -18.47 9.06 -6.01
CA ILE A 2 -17.88 9.72 -7.20
C ILE A 2 -16.75 10.72 -6.84
N ALA A 3 -16.93 11.50 -5.76
CA ALA A 3 -15.95 12.51 -5.35
C ALA A 3 -14.56 11.92 -5.02
N ARG A 4 -14.49 10.79 -4.30
CA ARG A 4 -13.22 10.12 -3.96
C ARG A 4 -12.49 9.64 -5.20
N ARG A 5 -13.20 9.00 -6.14
CA ARG A 5 -12.62 8.53 -7.41
C ARG A 5 -12.06 9.69 -8.24
N HIS A 6 -12.78 10.81 -8.27
CA HIS A 6 -12.32 12.00 -8.98
C HIS A 6 -11.05 12.59 -8.37
N TRP A 7 -10.97 12.69 -7.04
CA TRP A 7 -9.76 13.15 -6.36
C TRP A 7 -8.58 12.22 -6.55
N THR A 8 -8.79 10.91 -6.49
CA THR A 8 -7.72 9.93 -6.78
C THR A 8 -7.17 10.12 -8.19
N ARG A 9 -8.03 10.33 -9.20
CA ARG A 9 -7.59 10.60 -10.58
C ARG A 9 -6.80 11.89 -10.69
N GLN A 10 -7.32 12.99 -10.12
CA GLN A 10 -6.62 14.28 -10.14
C GLN A 10 -5.25 14.20 -9.46
N TRP A 11 -5.13 13.44 -8.38
CA TRP A 11 -3.84 13.23 -7.72
C TRP A 11 -2.86 12.48 -8.62
N TRP A 12 -3.32 11.39 -9.26
CA TRP A 12 -2.49 10.65 -10.22
C TRP A 12 -2.07 11.49 -11.43
N GLU A 13 -2.94 12.39 -11.90
CA GLU A 13 -2.66 13.25 -13.06
C GLU A 13 -1.72 14.43 -12.74
N HIS A 14 -1.67 14.92 -11.50
CA HIS A 14 -1.02 16.20 -11.20
C HIS A 14 0.09 16.13 -10.13
N ALA A 15 0.05 15.10 -9.29
CA ALA A 15 0.91 14.99 -8.12
C ALA A 15 1.83 13.77 -8.20
N ALA A 16 1.44 12.69 -8.87
CA ALA A 16 2.22 11.46 -9.00
C ALA A 16 3.70 11.69 -9.35
N GLU A 17 3.97 12.52 -10.37
CA GLU A 17 5.32 12.83 -10.86
C GLU A 17 6.20 13.57 -9.84
N ARG A 18 5.59 14.15 -8.79
CA ARG A 18 6.31 14.89 -7.74
C ARG A 18 6.80 13.99 -6.61
N TYR A 19 6.43 12.71 -6.63
CA TYR A 19 6.74 11.76 -5.57
C TYR A 19 7.43 10.53 -6.12
N ARG A 20 8.21 9.88 -5.26
CA ARG A 20 8.66 8.51 -5.52
C ARG A 20 7.52 7.57 -5.15
N LEU A 21 6.88 7.01 -6.16
CA LEU A 21 5.81 6.05 -6.00
C LEU A 21 6.38 4.65 -5.86
N VAL A 22 5.84 3.89 -4.91
CA VAL A 22 6.21 2.51 -4.63
C VAL A 22 4.94 1.74 -4.25
N THR A 23 4.97 0.43 -4.38
CA THR A 23 3.88 -0.47 -3.99
C THR A 23 4.42 -1.72 -3.30
N SER A 24 3.55 -2.63 -2.88
CA SER A 24 3.92 -3.95 -2.33
C SER A 24 2.99 -5.05 -2.84
N GLU A 25 3.38 -6.30 -2.64
CA GLU A 25 2.51 -7.44 -2.96
C GLU A 25 1.20 -7.43 -2.16
N GLY A 26 1.21 -6.90 -0.93
CA GLY A 26 0.00 -6.73 -0.12
C GLY A 26 -1.05 -5.84 -0.80
N VAL A 27 -0.63 -4.69 -1.32
CA VAL A 27 -1.53 -3.77 -2.05
C VAL A 27 -2.08 -4.42 -3.32
N ILE A 28 -1.25 -5.18 -4.04
CA ILE A 28 -1.69 -5.87 -5.27
C ILE A 28 -2.73 -6.94 -4.94
N ALA A 29 -2.49 -7.74 -3.90
CA ALA A 29 -3.43 -8.77 -3.45
C ALA A 29 -4.78 -8.16 -3.04
N GLU A 30 -4.78 -7.08 -2.25
CA GLU A 30 -6.02 -6.39 -1.85
C GLU A 30 -6.81 -5.86 -3.06
N LEU A 31 -6.13 -5.28 -4.06
CA LEU A 31 -6.78 -4.82 -5.28
C LEU A 31 -7.35 -5.97 -6.10
N GLN A 32 -6.71 -7.14 -6.09
CA GLN A 32 -7.17 -8.35 -6.77
C GLN A 32 -8.32 -9.06 -6.05
N GLU A 33 -8.46 -8.89 -4.74
CA GLU A 33 -9.58 -9.42 -3.96
C GLU A 33 -10.88 -8.62 -4.14
N GLY A 34 -10.78 -7.31 -4.45
CA GLY A 34 -11.96 -6.46 -4.61
C GLY A 34 -12.72 -6.66 -5.92
N GLU A 35 -14.05 -6.84 -5.86
CA GLU A 35 -14.90 -6.90 -7.05
C GLU A 35 -15.40 -5.50 -7.46
N TYR A 36 -14.88 -4.95 -8.56
CA TYR A 36 -15.34 -3.69 -9.14
C TYR A 36 -14.97 -3.56 -10.63
N ASP A 37 -15.78 -2.82 -11.39
CA ASP A 37 -15.67 -2.70 -12.86
C ASP A 37 -14.31 -2.21 -13.36
N THR A 38 -13.55 -1.49 -12.53
CA THR A 38 -12.25 -0.90 -12.90
C THR A 38 -11.05 -1.61 -12.27
N GLN A 39 -11.23 -2.85 -11.82
CA GLN A 39 -10.18 -3.61 -11.12
C GLN A 39 -8.94 -3.79 -12.00
N ALA A 40 -9.12 -4.27 -13.22
CA ALA A 40 -8.02 -4.53 -14.15
C ALA A 40 -7.21 -3.25 -14.45
N GLU A 41 -7.88 -2.12 -14.66
CA GLU A 41 -7.24 -0.82 -14.89
C GLU A 41 -6.49 -0.33 -13.66
N THR A 42 -7.02 -0.61 -12.47
CA THR A 42 -6.40 -0.19 -11.20
C THR A 42 -5.14 -0.99 -10.91
N VAL A 43 -5.18 -2.32 -11.10
CA VAL A 43 -4.00 -3.18 -10.98
C VAL A 43 -2.94 -2.79 -12.01
N LYS A 44 -3.35 -2.52 -13.26
CA LYS A 44 -2.44 -2.08 -14.32
C LYS A 44 -1.79 -0.73 -14.02
N LEU A 45 -2.53 0.21 -13.41
CA LEU A 45 -2.02 1.54 -13.06
C LEU A 45 -0.81 1.47 -12.12
N ILE A 46 -0.80 0.50 -11.20
CA ILE A 46 0.28 0.36 -10.21
C ILE A 46 1.31 -0.73 -10.56
N ALA A 47 1.10 -1.48 -11.64
CA ALA A 47 1.90 -2.66 -11.96
C ALA A 47 3.38 -2.34 -12.20
N ASP A 48 3.66 -1.15 -12.74
CA ASP A 48 5.00 -0.69 -13.08
C ASP A 48 5.70 0.06 -11.94
N LEU A 49 5.03 0.23 -10.79
CA LEU A 49 5.65 0.87 -9.63
C LEU A 49 6.71 -0.05 -9.02
N PRO A 50 7.85 0.49 -8.55
CA PRO A 50 8.81 -0.26 -7.76
C PRO A 50 8.13 -0.96 -6.58
N ARG A 51 8.36 -2.27 -6.46
CA ARG A 51 7.80 -3.09 -5.39
C ARG A 51 8.76 -3.15 -4.22
N LEU A 52 8.25 -2.90 -3.04
CA LEU A 52 8.98 -3.10 -1.80
C LEU A 52 8.93 -4.58 -1.44
N GLU A 53 10.10 -5.17 -1.26
CA GLU A 53 10.20 -6.51 -0.70
C GLU A 53 9.79 -6.47 0.77
N VAL A 54 9.00 -7.47 1.16
CA VAL A 54 8.71 -7.73 2.58
C VAL A 54 9.91 -8.51 3.11
N ALA A 55 10.88 -7.80 3.67
CA ALA A 55 12.01 -8.42 4.35
C ALA A 55 11.56 -9.01 5.69
N ASP A 56 12.35 -9.94 6.23
CA ASP A 56 12.01 -10.66 7.48
C ASP A 56 11.79 -9.72 8.67
N ASP A 57 12.46 -8.55 8.67
CA ASP A 57 12.29 -7.51 9.69
C ASP A 57 10.91 -6.85 9.68
N ILE A 58 10.17 -6.89 8.57
CA ILE A 58 8.80 -6.38 8.47
C ILE A 58 7.85 -7.27 9.29
N ALA A 59 8.07 -8.58 9.32
CA ALA A 59 7.26 -9.49 10.12
C ALA A 59 7.41 -9.18 11.61
N ASP A 60 8.63 -8.93 12.08
CA ASP A 60 8.91 -8.53 13.46
C ASP A 60 8.21 -7.22 13.83
N ILE A 61 8.18 -6.23 12.92
CA ILE A 61 7.48 -4.96 13.13
C ILE A 61 5.96 -5.18 13.23
N ILE A 62 5.38 -6.03 12.38
CA ILE A 62 3.96 -6.37 12.43
C ILE A 62 3.62 -7.04 13.76
N ASP A 63 4.44 -7.98 14.22
CA ASP A 63 4.25 -8.65 15.51
C ASP A 63 4.27 -7.64 16.66
N VAL A 64 5.19 -6.67 16.64
CA VAL A 64 5.22 -5.56 17.60
C VAL A 64 3.93 -4.74 17.54
N TYR A 65 3.40 -4.42 16.36
CA TYR A 65 2.14 -3.67 16.25
C TYR A 65 0.95 -4.42 16.83
N LEU A 66 0.86 -5.73 16.58
CA LEU A 66 -0.22 -6.56 17.10
C LEU A 66 -0.10 -6.77 18.61
N ALA A 67 1.12 -6.99 19.12
CA ALA A 67 1.38 -7.17 20.55
C ALA A 67 1.08 -5.90 21.36
N ASN A 68 1.32 -4.72 20.78
CA ASN A 68 1.07 -3.44 21.43
C ASN A 68 -0.31 -2.84 21.09
N HIS A 69 -1.18 -3.59 20.42
CA HIS A 69 -2.53 -3.16 20.04
C HIS A 69 -2.56 -1.88 19.19
N LEU A 70 -1.51 -1.61 18.41
CA LEU A 70 -1.50 -0.51 17.44
C LEU A 70 -2.49 -0.76 16.30
N MET A 71 -2.74 -2.03 15.97
CA MET A 71 -3.72 -2.46 14.96
C MET A 71 -4.54 -3.67 15.44
N PRO A 72 -5.83 -3.77 15.05
CA PRO A 72 -6.63 -4.98 15.28
C PRO A 72 -6.08 -6.18 14.50
N LYS A 73 -6.20 -7.39 15.05
CA LYS A 73 -5.73 -8.62 14.41
C LYS A 73 -6.50 -8.97 13.14
N GLU A 74 -7.72 -8.44 13.00
CA GLU A 74 -8.58 -8.61 11.84
C GLU A 74 -8.15 -7.75 10.65
N ARG A 75 -7.16 -6.86 10.83
CA ARG A 75 -6.66 -5.92 9.82
C ARG A 75 -5.16 -6.06 9.57
N LEU A 76 -4.72 -7.28 9.28
CA LEU A 76 -3.32 -7.59 9.01
C LEU A 76 -2.76 -6.81 7.80
N GLY A 77 -3.56 -6.56 6.76
CA GLY A 77 -3.16 -5.72 5.62
C GLY A 77 -2.78 -4.30 6.04
N ASP A 78 -3.58 -3.66 6.91
CA ASP A 78 -3.27 -2.34 7.46
C ASP A 78 -1.97 -2.33 8.28
N ALA A 79 -1.71 -3.40 9.06
CA ALA A 79 -0.46 -3.55 9.81
C ALA A 79 0.76 -3.68 8.89
N LEU A 80 0.65 -4.48 7.81
CA LEU A 80 1.69 -4.61 6.80
C LEU A 80 1.98 -3.27 6.10
N HIS A 81 0.95 -2.54 5.68
CA HIS A 81 1.10 -1.23 5.06
C HIS A 81 1.83 -0.24 5.96
N LEU A 82 1.48 -0.20 7.24
CA LEU A 82 2.12 0.69 8.20
C LEU A 82 3.59 0.30 8.44
N ALA A 83 3.89 -1.00 8.51
CA ALA A 83 5.24 -1.49 8.73
C ALA A 83 6.15 -1.12 7.54
N LEU A 84 5.67 -1.36 6.32
CA LEU A 84 6.36 -0.95 5.09
C LEU A 84 6.53 0.57 5.00
N ALA A 85 5.49 1.35 5.28
CA ALA A 85 5.58 2.82 5.26
C ALA A 85 6.63 3.35 6.26
N SER A 86 6.76 2.69 7.41
CA SER A 86 7.73 3.05 8.45
C SER A 86 9.16 2.64 8.09
N SER A 87 9.35 1.49 7.41
CA SER A 87 10.67 1.02 6.99
C SER A 87 11.21 1.79 5.77
N ILE A 88 10.35 2.28 4.88
CA ILE A 88 10.72 3.11 3.71
C ILE A 88 11.60 4.30 4.10
N SER A 89 11.30 4.96 5.22
CA SER A 89 12.09 6.10 5.70
C SER A 89 13.52 5.71 6.08
N ALA A 90 13.75 4.44 6.46
CA ALA A 90 15.07 3.91 6.73
C ALA A 90 15.79 3.43 5.46
N ILE A 91 15.05 2.96 4.44
CA ILE A 91 15.61 2.44 3.17
C ILE A 91 16.11 3.57 2.24
N PHE A 92 15.52 4.77 2.31
CA PHE A 92 15.88 5.91 1.46
C PHE A 92 16.69 7.01 2.16
N SER A 93 17.17 6.76 3.39
CA SER A 93 18.14 7.60 4.10
C SER A 93 19.58 7.21 3.75
#